data_AF-A0A3C1X8Q1-F1
#
_entry.id   AF-A0A3C1X8Q1-F1
#
_cell.length_a   1.000
_cell.length_b   1.000
_cell.length_c   1.000
_cell.angle_alpha   90.00
_cell.angle_beta   90.00
_cell.angle_gamma   90.00
#
_symmetry.space_group_name_H-M   'P 1'
#
loop_
_entity.id
_entity.type
_entity.pdbx_description
1 polymer ?
#
loop_
_entity_poly.entity_id
_entity_poly.type
_entity_poly.pdbx_seq_one_letter_code
_entity_poly.pdbx_strand_id
1 'polypeptide(L)'
;MTSLPSCLYGTFNMVCRRLLLLLTFALLPQSDSRIAAADLFTQQIAPLLERRCLSCHNSVDRRGQFSLQTQHEALQSGHVVPGQPADSQ
;
A
#
# COMPACT_ATOMS: atom_id res chain seq x y z
N MET A 1 -55.05 29.26 -12.39
CA MET A 1 -53.88 29.56 -11.53
C MET A 1 -53.55 28.31 -10.73
N THR A 2 -52.85 27.37 -11.34
CA THR A 2 -52.52 26.05 -10.75
C THR A 2 -51.14 26.11 -10.13
N SER A 3 -51.09 26.20 -8.80
CA SER A 3 -49.87 26.09 -8.01
C SER A 3 -49.43 24.62 -7.93
N LEU A 4 -48.35 24.27 -8.63
CA LEU A 4 -47.67 22.98 -8.48
C LEU A 4 -47.01 22.90 -7.08
N PRO A 5 -47.12 21.76 -6.38
CA PRO A 5 -46.66 21.62 -5.00
C PRO A 5 -45.13 21.59 -4.92
N SER A 6 -44.59 22.47 -4.07
CA SER A 6 -43.17 22.69 -3.79
C SER A 6 -42.41 21.46 -3.23
N CYS A 7 -43.10 20.34 -3.00
CA CYS A 7 -42.52 19.13 -2.40
C CYS A 7 -41.74 18.24 -3.39
N LEU A 8 -42.02 18.31 -4.70
CA LEU A 8 -41.26 17.53 -5.70
C LEU A 8 -39.86 18.11 -5.99
N TYR A 9 -39.63 19.38 -5.66
CA TYR A 9 -38.36 20.07 -5.90
C TYR A 9 -37.27 19.68 -4.87
N GLY A 10 -37.67 19.27 -3.66
CA GLY A 10 -36.74 18.96 -2.56
C GLY A 10 -36.06 17.59 -2.66
N THR A 11 -36.81 16.57 -3.06
CA THR A 11 -36.28 15.20 -3.23
C THR A 11 -35.43 15.07 -4.49
N PHE A 12 -35.81 15.75 -5.57
CA PHE A 12 -35.04 15.79 -6.82
C PHE A 12 -33.67 16.46 -6.62
N ASN A 13 -33.62 17.55 -5.86
CA ASN A 13 -32.40 18.26 -5.50
C ASN A 13 -31.47 17.38 -4.63
N MET A 14 -32.04 16.56 -3.74
CA MET A 14 -31.28 15.66 -2.87
C MET A 14 -30.72 14.43 -3.63
N VAL A 15 -31.46 13.88 -4.59
CA VAL A 15 -31.01 12.77 -5.44
C VAL A 15 -29.94 13.24 -6.44
N CYS A 16 -30.15 14.38 -7.11
CA CYS A 16 -29.15 14.97 -8.00
C CYS A 16 -27.84 15.32 -7.28
N ARG A 17 -27.92 15.86 -6.05
CA ARG A 17 -26.73 16.22 -5.25
C ARG A 17 -25.92 15.01 -4.81
N ARG A 18 -26.58 13.88 -4.50
CA ARG A 18 -25.90 12.61 -4.19
C ARG A 18 -25.25 11.99 -5.43
N LEU A 19 -25.92 12.04 -6.58
CA LEU A 19 -25.37 11.57 -7.86
C LEU A 19 -24.14 12.38 -8.27
N LEU A 20 -24.19 13.70 -8.14
CA LEU A 20 -23.05 14.61 -8.39
C LEU A 20 -21.87 14.32 -7.47
N LEU A 21 -22.10 14.09 -6.17
CA LEU A 21 -21.05 13.75 -5.21
C LEU A 21 -20.39 12.38 -5.48
N LEU A 22 -21.17 11.39 -5.95
CA LEU A 22 -20.62 10.07 -6.32
C LEU A 22 -19.82 10.15 -7.63
N LEU A 23 -20.27 10.94 -8.61
CA LEU A 23 -19.55 11.13 -9.86
C LEU A 23 -18.20 11.84 -9.67
N THR A 24 -18.13 12.83 -8.77
CA THR A 24 -16.88 13.53 -8.46
C THR A 24 -15.91 12.67 -7.66
N PHE A 25 -16.39 11.79 -6.77
CA PHE A 25 -15.54 10.87 -6.02
C PHE A 25 -14.88 9.81 -6.91
N ALA A 26 -15.57 9.37 -7.97
CA ALA A 26 -15.04 8.41 -8.94
C ALA A 26 -13.91 8.97 -9.82
N LEU A 27 -13.75 10.31 -9.89
CA LEU A 27 -12.72 10.96 -10.70
C LEU A 27 -11.44 11.31 -9.92
N LEU A 28 -11.39 11.00 -8.62
CA LEU A 28 -10.20 11.21 -7.81
C LEU A 28 -9.14 10.17 -8.14
N PRO A 29 -7.87 10.58 -8.37
CA PRO A 29 -6.78 9.64 -8.54
C PRO A 29 -6.60 8.85 -7.25
N GLN A 30 -6.90 7.56 -7.30
CA GLN A 30 -6.67 6.66 -6.19
C GLN A 30 -5.17 6.51 -6.01
N SER A 31 -4.65 6.97 -4.87
CA SER A 31 -3.23 6.87 -4.55
C SER A 31 -2.89 5.41 -4.26
N ASP A 32 -2.35 4.70 -5.26
CA ASP A 32 -1.94 3.31 -5.07
C ASP A 32 -0.68 3.24 -4.20
N SER A 33 -0.88 2.94 -2.92
CA SER A 33 0.20 2.86 -1.93
C SER A 33 1.17 1.71 -2.18
N ARG A 34 0.84 0.74 -3.05
CA ARG A 34 1.74 -0.40 -3.34
C ARG A 34 2.94 -0.01 -4.18
N ILE A 35 2.78 0.94 -5.11
CA ILE A 35 3.88 1.45 -5.93
C ILE A 35 4.92 2.14 -5.04
N ALA A 36 4.46 2.93 -4.07
CA ALA A 36 5.34 3.61 -3.12
C ALA A 36 6.17 2.64 -2.25
N ALA A 37 5.58 1.52 -1.81
CA ALA A 37 6.29 0.54 -0.98
C ALA A 37 7.37 -0.22 -1.77
N ALA A 38 7.08 -0.61 -3.02
CA ALA A 38 8.05 -1.28 -3.87
C ALA A 38 9.25 -0.38 -4.21
N ASP A 39 8.97 0.91 -4.45
CA ASP A 39 10.00 1.91 -4.73
C ASP A 39 10.87 2.20 -3.50
N LEU A 40 10.25 2.33 -2.32
CA LEU A 40 10.96 2.46 -1.05
C LEU A 40 11.93 1.28 -0.83
N PHE A 41 11.46 0.05 -1.04
CA PHE A 41 12.32 -1.12 -0.88
C PHE A 41 13.47 -1.11 -1.88
N THR A 42 13.17 -0.96 -3.17
CA THR A 42 14.16 -1.10 -4.25
C THR A 42 15.19 0.03 -4.22
N GLN A 43 14.76 1.27 -3.99
CA GLN A 43 15.64 2.43 -4.06
C GLN A 43 16.36 2.72 -2.74
N GLN A 44 15.76 2.38 -1.59
CA GLN A 44 16.31 2.79 -0.29
C GLN A 44 16.76 1.60 0.56
N ILE A 45 15.95 0.55 0.68
CA ILE A 45 16.22 -0.56 1.61
C ILE A 45 17.20 -1.58 1.01
N ALA A 46 16.95 -2.08 -0.20
CA ALA A 46 17.77 -3.09 -0.86
C ALA A 46 19.25 -2.68 -0.97
N PRO A 47 19.60 -1.44 -1.38
CA PRO A 47 21.00 -1.04 -1.47
C PRO A 47 21.71 -0.99 -0.10
N LEU A 48 20.98 -0.75 0.99
CA LEU A 48 21.54 -0.81 2.35
C LEU A 48 21.87 -2.25 2.75
N LEU A 49 20.96 -3.18 2.49
CA LEU A 49 21.16 -4.60 2.77
C LEU A 49 22.33 -5.15 1.95
N GLU A 50 22.41 -4.81 0.66
CA GLU A 50 23.51 -5.21 -0.23
C GLU A 50 24.88 -4.75 0.31
N ARG A 51 25.00 -3.48 0.68
CA ARG A 51 26.28 -2.92 1.14
C ARG A 51 26.67 -3.36 2.53
N ARG A 52 25.72 -3.64 3.42
CA ARG A 52 25.98 -3.81 4.85
C ARG A 52 25.80 -5.23 5.38
N CYS A 53 24.94 -6.02 4.76
CA CYS A 53 24.51 -7.32 5.29
C CYS A 53 24.89 -8.47 4.36
N LEU A 54 24.76 -8.29 3.05
CA LEU A 54 24.92 -9.39 2.08
C LEU A 54 26.37 -9.84 1.87
N SER A 55 27.37 -9.17 2.46
CA SER A 55 28.73 -9.74 2.53
C SER A 55 28.79 -11.01 3.39
N CYS A 56 27.84 -11.20 4.31
CA CYS A 56 27.77 -12.33 5.24
C CYS A 56 26.46 -13.12 5.15
N HIS A 57 25.33 -12.43 5.00
CA HIS A 57 23.98 -13.01 5.01
C HIS A 57 23.45 -13.18 3.58
N ASN A 58 24.19 -13.91 2.75
CA ASN A 58 23.83 -14.24 1.38
C ASN A 58 23.57 -15.74 1.22
N SER A 59 23.10 -16.16 0.04
CA SER A 59 22.72 -17.55 -0.23
C SER A 59 23.90 -18.54 -0.16
N VAL A 60 25.15 -18.07 -0.21
CA VAL A 60 26.37 -18.89 -0.18
C VAL A 60 26.94 -19.01 1.23
N ASP A 61 27.30 -17.89 1.84
CA ASP A 61 27.96 -17.83 3.15
C ASP A 61 27.00 -18.09 4.31
N ARG A 62 25.74 -17.63 4.18
CA ARG A 62 24.64 -17.86 5.14
C ARG A 62 25.07 -17.76 6.60
N ARG A 63 25.88 -16.76 6.97
CA ARG A 63 26.30 -16.58 8.36
C ARG A 63 25.08 -16.44 9.27
N GLY A 64 25.11 -17.08 10.43
CA GLY A 64 23.93 -17.16 11.31
C GLY A 64 22.82 -18.08 10.79
N GLN A 65 23.07 -18.88 9.75
CA GLN A 65 22.13 -19.86 9.16
C GLN A 65 20.93 -19.26 8.41
N PHE A 66 21.05 -18.02 7.92
CA PHE A 66 20.04 -17.40 7.08
C PHE A 66 20.63 -16.52 5.97
N SER A 67 19.79 -16.17 5.00
CA SER A 67 20.12 -15.27 3.89
C SER A 67 19.05 -14.19 3.77
N LEU A 68 19.48 -12.96 3.50
CA LEU A 68 18.63 -11.82 3.13
C LEU A 68 18.71 -11.50 1.64
N GLN A 69 19.46 -12.29 0.87
CA GLN A 69 19.74 -12.00 -0.54
C GLN A 69 18.48 -12.09 -1.42
N THR A 70 17.55 -12.96 -1.05
CA THR A 70 16.27 -13.11 -1.75
C THR A 70 15.11 -12.94 -0.77
N GLN A 71 13.98 -12.45 -1.29
CA GLN A 71 12.75 -12.32 -0.48
C GLN A 71 12.33 -13.67 0.13
N HIS A 72 12.42 -14.75 -0.65
CA HIS A 72 12.03 -16.08 -0.19
C HIS A 72 12.86 -16.53 1.02
N GLU A 73 14.19 -16.40 0.94
CA GLU A 73 15.09 -16.78 2.04
C GLU A 73 14.89 -15.88 3.28
N ALA A 74 14.70 -14.58 3.07
CA ALA A 74 14.46 -13.64 4.16
C ALA A 74 13.18 -13.99 4.93
N LEU A 75 12.11 -14.35 4.22
CA LEU A 75 10.85 -14.77 4.85
C LEU A 75 10.97 -16.15 5.52
N GLN A 76 11.66 -17.10 4.90
CA GLN A 76 11.89 -18.43 5.48
C GLN A 76 12.76 -18.39 6.73
N SER A 77 13.62 -17.38 6.87
CA SER A 77 14.47 -17.22 8.05
C SER A 77 13.68 -16.97 9.33
N GLY A 78 12.44 -16.48 9.23
CA GLY A 78 11.63 -16.06 10.38
C GLY A 78 12.06 -14.73 11.01
N HIS A 79 13.14 -14.10 10.53
CA HIS A 79 13.58 -12.79 11.03
C HIS A 79 12.78 -11.62 10.44
N VAL A 80 12.10 -11.82 9.31
CA VAL A 80 11.28 -10.80 8.65
C VAL A 80 9.82 -11.25 8.64
N VAL A 81 8.97 -10.53 9.38
CA VAL A 81 7.52 -10.79 9.45
C VAL A 81 6.76 -9.63 8.78
N PRO A 82 6.13 -9.85 7.61
CA PRO A 82 5.42 -8.78 6.90
C PRO A 82 4.34 -8.10 7.76
N GLY A 83 4.39 -6.77 7.82
CA GLY A 83 3.43 -5.96 8.56
C GLY A 83 3.59 -5.98 10.09
N GLN A 84 4.53 -6.75 10.63
CA GLN A 84 4.74 -6.92 12.07
C GLN A 84 6.20 -6.59 12.44
N PRO A 85 6.58 -5.30 12.45
CA PRO A 85 7.95 -4.89 12.71
C PRO A 85 8.42 -5.22 14.14
N ALA A 86 7.50 -5.26 15.12
CA ALA A 86 7.83 -5.64 16.50
C ALA A 86 8.18 -7.13 16.65
N ASP A 87 7.70 -7.96 15.72
CA ASP A 87 7.95 -9.41 15.69
C ASP A 87 9.09 -9.78 14.71
N SER A 88 9.66 -8.79 14.02
CA SER A 88 10.84 -8.94 13.17
C SER A 88 12.10 -8.63 13.98
N GLN A 89 13.16 -9.42 13.80
CA GLN A 89 14.41 -9.29 14.56
C GLN A 89 15.51 -8.57 13.78
#